data_AF-A0A1R2APW8-F1
#
_entry.id   AF-A0A1R2APW8-F1
#
_cell.length_a   1.000
_cell.length_b   1.000
_cell.length_c   1.000
_cell.angle_alpha   90.00
_cell.angle_beta   90.00
_cell.angle_gamma   90.00
#
_symmetry.space_group_name_H-M   'P 1'
#
loop_
_entity.id
_entity.type
_entity.pdbx_description
1 polymer ?
#
loop_
_entity_poly.entity_id
_entity_poly.type
_entity_poly.pdbx_seq_one_letter_code
_entity_poly.pdbx_strand_id
1 'polypeptide(L)'
;MEDKLSLGIEYGFLGMAVISSFTCLVRTDFNFAFALLCYYLWYTAKDEQREPIGKKLMLLNGVLLILDLVWLLAVGGSWSSYDVLGKHSGIHSFALTLSWINWLLRAGILVALGMIFKNVLKEPKSLISGEVYDMNPVS
;
A
#
# COMPACT_ATOMS: atom_id res chain seq x y z
N MET A 1 -16.16 -8.03 13.53
CA MET A 1 -16.09 -7.20 12.30
C MET A 1 -14.64 -6.92 11.94
N GLU A 2 -13.81 -6.58 12.94
CA GLU A 2 -12.37 -6.41 12.81
C GLU A 2 -11.64 -7.65 12.30
N ASP A 3 -12.00 -8.87 12.71
CA ASP A 3 -11.33 -10.09 12.22
C ASP A 3 -11.48 -10.29 10.70
N LYS A 4 -12.68 -10.03 10.17
CA LYS A 4 -12.95 -10.10 8.72
C LYS A 4 -12.18 -9.02 7.96
N LEU A 5 -12.06 -7.82 8.56
CA LEU A 5 -11.33 -6.70 7.98
C LEU A 5 -9.81 -6.96 8.00
N SER A 6 -9.31 -7.57 9.07
CA SER A 6 -7.92 -7.97 9.24
C SER A 6 -7.51 -9.02 8.22
N LEU A 7 -8.33 -10.06 8.02
CA LEU A 7 -8.14 -11.04 6.95
C LEU A 7 -8.18 -10.38 5.58
N GLY A 8 -9.10 -9.43 5.36
CA GLY A 8 -9.16 -8.66 4.12
C GLY A 8 -7.89 -7.85 3.85
N ILE A 9 -7.28 -7.26 4.88
CA ILE A 9 -5.99 -6.54 4.77
C ILE A 9 -4.85 -7.50 4.43
N GLU A 10 -4.81 -8.68 5.06
CA GLU A 10 -3.81 -9.71 4.81
C GLU A 10 -3.87 -10.21 3.35
N TYR A 11 -5.04 -10.67 2.91
CA TYR A 11 -5.26 -11.08 1.52
C TYR A 11 -5.05 -9.92 0.54
N GLY A 12 -5.35 -8.69 0.97
CA GLY A 12 -5.07 -7.48 0.20
C GLY A 12 -3.57 -7.30 -0.06
N PHE A 13 -2.73 -7.35 0.98
CA PHE A 13 -1.28 -7.25 0.80
C PHE A 13 -0.72 -8.38 -0.06
N LEU A 14 -1.22 -9.60 0.11
CA LEU A 14 -0.80 -10.75 -0.70
C LEU A 14 -1.23 -10.60 -2.16
N GLY A 15 -2.45 -10.11 -2.40
CA GLY A 15 -2.95 -9.76 -3.73
C GLY A 15 -2.12 -8.67 -4.41
N MET A 16 -1.73 -7.61 -3.67
CA MET A 16 -0.80 -6.59 -4.18
C MET A 16 0.53 -7.20 -4.55
N ALA A 17 1.09 -8.11 -3.74
CA ALA A 17 2.37 -8.74 -4.04
C ALA A 17 2.29 -9.55 -5.35
N VAL A 18 1.21 -10.31 -5.56
CA VAL A 18 1.00 -11.06 -6.81
C VAL A 18 0.88 -10.11 -8.00
N ILE A 19 0.02 -9.09 -7.94
CA ILE A 19 -0.15 -8.13 -9.04
C ILE A 19 1.18 -7.39 -9.30
N SER A 20 1.87 -6.97 -8.25
CA SER A 20 3.12 -6.24 -8.32
C SER A 20 4.27 -7.08 -8.91
N SER A 21 4.22 -8.42 -8.76
CA SER A 21 5.19 -9.32 -9.39
C SER A 21 5.10 -9.32 -10.91
N PHE A 22 3.90 -9.07 -11.46
CA PHE A 22 3.72 -8.96 -12.91
C PHE A 22 4.10 -7.56 -13.40
N THR A 23 3.78 -6.50 -12.65
CA THR A 23 4.15 -5.13 -13.02
C THR A 23 5.66 -4.90 -12.93
N CYS A 24 6.36 -5.58 -12.00
CA CYS A 24 7.80 -5.42 -11.85
C CYS A 24 8.63 -6.00 -13.02
N LEU A 25 8.01 -6.81 -13.89
CA LEU A 25 8.64 -7.31 -15.13
C LEU A 25 8.66 -6.27 -16.25
N VAL A 26 7.69 -5.35 -16.25
CA VAL A 26 7.56 -4.28 -17.25
C VAL A 26 8.21 -2.98 -16.75
N ARG A 27 8.31 -2.81 -15.43
CA ARG A 27 8.83 -1.61 -14.76
C ARG A 27 9.66 -1.99 -13.55
N THR A 28 10.74 -1.27 -13.26
CA THR A 28 11.38 -1.34 -11.94
C THR A 28 10.46 -0.75 -10.88
N ASP A 29 9.71 -1.61 -10.19
CA ASP A 29 8.71 -1.24 -9.20
C ASP A 29 9.03 -1.84 -7.84
N PHE A 30 9.07 -1.01 -6.80
CA PHE A 30 9.29 -1.43 -5.42
C PHE A 30 8.00 -1.90 -4.73
N ASN A 31 6.84 -1.75 -5.38
CA ASN A 31 5.55 -2.16 -4.82
C ASN A 31 5.51 -3.62 -4.39
N PHE A 32 6.20 -4.51 -5.11
CA PHE A 32 6.30 -5.92 -4.74
C PHE A 32 6.97 -6.10 -3.38
N ALA A 33 8.17 -5.54 -3.21
CA ALA A 33 8.93 -5.64 -1.97
C ALA A 33 8.18 -4.99 -0.79
N PHE A 34 7.57 -3.82 -1.01
CA PHE A 34 6.80 -3.15 0.03
C PHE A 34 5.49 -3.86 0.37
N ALA A 35 4.81 -4.50 -0.60
CA ALA A 35 3.62 -5.29 -0.34
C ALA A 35 3.94 -6.51 0.54
N LEU A 36 5.04 -7.22 0.24
CA LEU A 36 5.52 -8.33 1.08
C LEU A 36 5.95 -7.88 2.47
N LEU A 37 6.65 -6.75 2.58
CA LEU A 37 7.01 -6.17 3.87
C LEU A 37 5.77 -5.84 4.69
N CYS A 38 4.77 -5.21 4.08
CA CYS A 38 3.52 -4.86 4.76
C CYS A 38 2.73 -6.11 5.19
N TYR A 39 2.66 -7.12 4.32
CA TYR A 39 2.08 -8.42 4.65
C TYR A 39 2.76 -9.04 5.87
N TYR A 40 4.10 -9.13 5.85
CA TYR A 40 4.85 -9.76 6.94
C TYR A 40 4.68 -9.00 8.26
N LEU A 41 4.76 -7.66 8.23
CA LEU A 41 4.54 -6.83 9.40
C LEU A 41 3.13 -6.97 9.96
N TRP A 42 2.11 -7.08 9.10
CA TRP A 42 0.73 -7.26 9.54
C TRP A 42 0.48 -8.67 10.10
N TYR A 43 0.99 -9.71 9.44
CA TYR A 43 0.83 -11.11 9.85
C TYR A 43 1.56 -11.44 11.15
N THR A 44 2.73 -10.82 11.39
CA THR A 44 3.53 -11.06 12.61
C THR A 44 3.21 -10.14 13.78
N ALA A 45 2.38 -9.11 13.57
CA ALA A 45 1.98 -8.20 14.62
C ALA A 45 1.14 -8.91 15.70
N LYS A 46 1.66 -8.98 16.92
CA LYS A 46 0.89 -9.37 18.11
C LYS A 46 0.01 -8.21 18.59
N ASP A 47 -1.02 -8.50 19.38
CA ASP A 47 -2.03 -7.51 19.80
C ASP A 47 -1.43 -6.23 20.40
N GLU A 48 -0.41 -6.32 21.26
CA GLU A 48 0.27 -5.16 21.86
C GLU A 48 1.05 -4.30 20.86
N GLN A 49 1.50 -4.87 19.73
CA GLN A 49 2.26 -4.18 18.69
C GLN A 49 1.41 -3.76 17.49
N ARG A 50 0.14 -4.16 17.46
CA ARG A 50 -0.75 -3.99 16.31
C ARG A 50 -1.04 -2.53 16.00
N GLU A 51 -1.20 -1.70 17.03
CA GLU A 51 -1.42 -0.26 16.87
C GLU A 51 -0.20 0.50 16.32
N PRO A 52 1.00 0.41 16.93
CA PRO A 52 2.18 1.10 16.39
C PRO A 52 2.59 0.59 15.01
N ILE A 53 2.43 -0.72 14.74
CA ILE A 53 2.67 -1.29 13.40
C ILE A 53 1.62 -0.77 12.41
N GLY A 54 0.34 -0.75 12.79
CA GLY A 54 -0.75 -0.23 11.97
C GLY A 54 -0.54 1.23 11.55
N LYS A 55 -0.11 2.10 12.46
CA LYS A 55 0.25 3.50 12.17
C LYS A 55 1.36 3.60 11.13
N LYS A 56 2.44 2.81 11.28
CA LYS A 56 3.56 2.76 10.33
C LYS A 56 3.10 2.24 8.96
N LEU A 57 2.25 1.22 8.93
CA LEU A 57 1.69 0.67 7.70
C LEU A 57 0.80 1.70 6.98
N MET A 58 -0.03 2.45 7.71
CA MET A 58 -0.85 3.52 7.13
C MET A 58 0.02 4.62 6.51
N LEU A 59 1.06 5.07 7.22
CA LEU A 59 1.98 6.10 6.70
C LEU A 59 2.72 5.61 5.45
N LEU A 60 3.30 4.41 5.52
CA LEU A 60 4.04 3.80 4.41
C LEU A 60 3.14 3.61 3.17
N ASN A 61 1.95 3.03 3.34
CA ASN A 61 1.01 2.83 2.25
C ASN A 61 0.48 4.15 1.70
N GLY A 62 0.31 5.18 2.54
CA GLY A 62 -0.10 6.51 2.10
C GLY A 62 0.93 7.19 1.19
N VAL A 63 2.20 7.16 1.59
CA VAL A 63 3.30 7.70 0.76
C VAL A 63 3.40 6.93 -0.56
N LEU A 64 3.37 5.60 -0.51
CA LEU A 64 3.43 4.77 -1.72
C LEU A 64 2.24 5.01 -2.66
N LEU A 65 1.03 5.21 -2.12
CA LEU A 65 -0.16 5.52 -2.92
C LEU A 65 -0.02 6.83 -3.71
N ILE A 66 0.59 7.86 -3.12
CA ILE A 66 0.85 9.14 -3.79
C ILE A 66 1.91 8.97 -4.88
N LEU A 67 3.01 8.29 -4.56
CA LEU A 67 4.09 8.03 -5.53
C LEU A 67 3.58 7.21 -6.72
N ASP A 68 2.76 6.19 -6.48
CA ASP A 68 2.13 5.40 -7.54
C ASP A 68 1.18 6.25 -8.40
N LEU A 69 0.41 7.15 -7.80
CA LEU A 69 -0.49 8.04 -8.54
C LEU A 69 0.29 9.00 -9.44
N VAL A 70 1.34 9.63 -8.93
CA VAL A 70 2.22 10.52 -9.70
C VAL A 70 2.81 9.77 -10.89
N TRP A 71 3.27 8.53 -10.66
CA TRP A 71 3.79 7.71 -11.73
C TRP A 71 2.74 7.34 -12.77
N LEU A 72 1.55 6.90 -12.35
CA LEU A 72 0.44 6.54 -13.23
C LEU A 72 0.04 7.70 -14.15
N LEU A 73 0.02 8.93 -13.62
CA LEU A 73 -0.30 10.13 -14.41
C LEU A 73 0.84 10.51 -15.36
N ALA A 74 2.09 10.51 -14.89
CA ALA A 74 3.24 10.88 -15.71
C ALA A 74 3.51 9.88 -16.84
N VAL A 75 3.46 8.58 -16.54
CA VAL A 75 3.72 7.52 -17.51
C VAL A 75 2.49 7.19 -18.34
N GLY A 76 1.28 7.23 -17.76
CA GLY A 76 0.04 7.09 -18.53
C GLY A 76 -0.11 8.20 -19.58
N GLY A 77 0.26 9.44 -19.24
CA GLY A 77 0.29 10.55 -20.19
C GLY A 77 1.29 10.33 -21.32
N SER A 78 2.51 9.91 -21.00
CA SER A 78 3.56 9.69 -22.02
C SER A 78 3.30 8.46 -22.90
N TRP A 79 2.74 7.37 -22.35
CA TRP A 79 2.41 6.18 -23.13
C TRP A 79 1.14 6.31 -23.98
N SER A 80 0.22 7.22 -23.65
CA SER A 80 -0.96 7.51 -24.51
C SER A 80 -0.69 8.50 -25.63
N SER A 81 0.31 9.38 -25.48
CA SER A 81 0.58 10.48 -26.42
C SER A 81 1.50 10.11 -27.59
N TYR A 82 2.21 8.98 -27.51
CA TYR A 82 3.16 8.56 -28.54
C TYR A 82 2.58 7.42 -29.39
N ASP A 83 2.31 7.73 -30.65
CA ASP A 83 1.97 6.81 -31.76
C ASP A 83 3.11 5.82 -32.12
N VAL A 84 4.13 5.70 -31.26
CA VAL A 84 5.32 4.84 -31.40
C VAL A 84 4.97 3.37 -31.10
N LEU A 85 3.69 3.07 -30.91
CA LEU A 85 3.17 1.93 -30.16
C LEU A 85 2.47 0.87 -31.01
N GLY A 86 2.67 0.87 -32.33
CA GLY A 86 2.13 -0.19 -33.19
C GLY A 86 2.61 -1.60 -32.84
N LYS A 87 3.74 -1.76 -32.12
CA LYS A 87 4.34 -3.07 -31.84
C LYS A 87 4.22 -3.57 -30.40
N HIS A 88 4.06 -2.72 -29.38
CA HIS A 88 4.09 -3.12 -27.95
C HIS A 88 2.90 -2.59 -27.12
N SER A 89 1.81 -2.15 -27.77
CA SER A 89 0.66 -1.53 -27.09
C SER A 89 -0.06 -2.42 -26.10
N GLY A 90 -0.06 -3.73 -26.34
CA GLY A 90 -0.63 -4.71 -25.43
C GLY A 90 0.07 -4.71 -24.06
N ILE A 91 1.41 -4.73 -24.03
CA ILE A 91 2.19 -4.83 -22.79
C ILE A 91 2.07 -3.55 -21.96
N HIS A 92 2.13 -2.38 -22.61
CA HIS A 92 1.99 -1.10 -21.91
C HIS A 92 0.57 -0.91 -21.35
N SER A 93 -0.47 -1.25 -22.13
CA SER A 93 -1.86 -1.18 -21.67
C SER A 93 -2.14 -2.16 -20.54
N PHE A 94 -1.57 -3.37 -20.61
CA PHE A 94 -1.64 -4.38 -19.56
C PHE A 94 -0.97 -3.90 -18.27
N ALA A 95 0.25 -3.34 -18.37
CA ALA A 95 0.95 -2.79 -17.22
C ALA A 95 0.19 -1.62 -16.58
N LEU A 96 -0.33 -0.68 -17.37
CA LEU A 96 -1.15 0.42 -16.85
C LEU A 96 -2.42 -0.08 -16.16
N THR A 97 -3.09 -1.09 -16.74
CA THR A 97 -4.29 -1.68 -16.14
C THR A 97 -3.97 -2.34 -14.79
N LEU A 98 -2.91 -3.15 -14.72
CA LEU A 98 -2.47 -3.76 -13.47
C LEU A 98 -2.03 -2.72 -12.43
N SER A 99 -1.35 -1.65 -12.85
CA SER A 99 -0.95 -0.56 -11.95
C SER A 99 -2.16 0.18 -11.37
N TRP A 100 -3.23 0.41 -12.17
CA TRP A 100 -4.48 0.96 -11.65
C TRP A 100 -5.16 0.03 -10.64
N ILE A 101 -5.21 -1.28 -10.92
CA ILE A 101 -5.76 -2.26 -9.99
C ILE A 101 -4.94 -2.28 -8.68
N ASN A 102 -3.61 -2.29 -8.77
CA ASN A 102 -2.73 -2.26 -7.60
C ASN A 102 -2.94 -0.99 -6.77
N TRP A 103 -3.08 0.17 -7.43
CA TRP A 103 -3.36 1.44 -6.79
C TRP A 103 -4.71 1.45 -6.05
N LEU A 104 -5.78 0.95 -6.70
CA LEU A 104 -7.11 0.82 -6.06
C LEU A 104 -7.08 -0.13 -4.87
N LEU A 105 -6.35 -1.24 -4.99
CA LEU A 105 -6.24 -2.23 -3.92
C LEU A 105 -5.47 -1.66 -2.72
N ARG A 106 -4.39 -0.90 -2.97
CA ARG A 106 -3.67 -0.14 -1.93
C ARG A 106 -4.57 0.88 -1.24
N ALA A 107 -5.37 1.64 -2.01
CA ALA A 107 -6.33 2.59 -1.46
C ALA A 107 -7.37 1.88 -0.57
N GLY A 108 -7.89 0.73 -1.00
CA GLY A 108 -8.82 -0.09 -0.22
C GLY A 108 -8.23 -0.57 1.10
N ILE A 109 -6.98 -1.02 1.10
CA ILE A 109 -6.26 -1.44 2.33
C ILE A 109 -6.08 -0.25 3.27
N LEU A 110 -5.72 0.93 2.75
CA LEU A 110 -5.54 2.12 3.57
C LEU A 110 -6.84 2.58 4.23
N VAL A 111 -7.96 2.48 3.50
CA VAL A 111 -9.29 2.72 4.04
C VAL A 111 -9.64 1.68 5.12
N ALA A 112 -9.36 0.40 4.89
CA ALA A 112 -9.58 -0.66 5.87
C ALA A 112 -8.75 -0.44 7.16
N LEU A 113 -7.47 -0.09 7.03
CA LEU A 113 -6.62 0.29 8.16
C LEU A 113 -7.17 1.52 8.89
N GLY A 114 -7.65 2.53 8.18
CA GLY A 114 -8.28 3.71 8.77
C GLY A 114 -9.58 3.39 9.52
N MET A 115 -10.35 2.39 9.08
CA MET A 115 -11.54 1.92 9.79
C MET A 115 -11.20 1.16 11.09
N ILE A 116 -10.05 0.48 11.16
CA ILE A 116 -9.55 -0.14 12.39
C ILE A 116 -9.00 0.94 13.33
N PHE A 117 -8.15 1.82 12.82
CA PHE A 117 -7.46 2.84 13.60
C PHE A 117 -8.14 4.22 13.49
N LYS A 118 -9.46 4.28 13.70
CA LYS A 118 -10.26 5.52 13.56
C LYS A 118 -9.74 6.69 14.41
N ASN A 119 -9.11 6.39 15.54
CA ASN A 119 -8.54 7.40 16.44
C ASN A 119 -7.34 8.12 15.81
N VAL A 120 -6.58 7.43 14.97
CA VAL A 120 -5.41 7.98 14.27
C VAL A 120 -5.81 8.97 13.19
N LEU A 121 -6.96 8.76 12.54
CA LEU A 121 -7.53 9.72 11.58
C LEU A 121 -7.98 11.02 12.24
N LYS A 122 -8.38 10.98 13.50
CA LYS A 122 -8.80 12.18 14.26
C LYS A 122 -7.61 13.03 14.72
N GLU A 123 -6.46 12.40 14.96
CA GLU A 123 -5.25 13.07 15.43
C GLU A 123 -4.03 12.74 14.54
N PRO A 124 -3.96 13.29 13.31
CA PRO A 124 -2.90 12.96 12.36
C PRO A 124 -1.49 13.33 12.84
N LYS A 125 -1.36 14.19 13.87
CA LYS A 125 -0.08 14.49 14.52
C LYS A 125 0.54 13.26 15.19
N SER A 126 -0.27 12.31 15.64
CA SER A 126 0.20 11.07 16.29
C SER A 126 0.87 10.09 15.32
N LEU A 127 0.75 10.30 13.99
CA LEU A 127 1.43 9.50 12.97
C LEU A 127 2.91 9.88 12.81
N ILE A 128 3.26 11.11 13.19
CA ILE A 128 4.58 11.72 12.96
C ILE A 128 5.31 11.96 14.30
N SER A 129 4.57 12.12 15.41
CA SER A 129 5.18 12.16 16.74
C SER A 129 5.78 10.80 17.06
N GLY A 130 7.10 10.69 16.90
CA GLY A 130 7.91 9.59 17.40
C GLY A 130 7.99 9.59 18.93
N GLU A 131 6.87 9.82 19.63
CA GLU A 131 6.80 9.56 21.06
C GLU A 131 6.94 8.03 21.23
N VAL A 132 8.15 7.65 21.62
CA VAL A 132 8.45 6.37 22.23
C VAL A 132 7.46 6.25 23.38
N TYR A 133 6.47 5.36 23.24
CA TYR A 133 5.59 5.01 24.36
C TYR A 133 6.50 4.67 25.54
N ASP A 134 6.40 5.49 26.58
CA ASP A 134 7.17 5.34 27.80
C ASP A 134 6.79 3.99 28.41
N MET A 135 7.65 2.98 28.24
CA MET A 135 7.48 1.64 28.81
C MET A 135 7.86 1.64 30.30
N ASN A 136 7.44 2.67 31.04
CA ASN A 136 7.52 2.62 32.48
C ASN A 136 6.40 1.71 32.97
N PRO A 137 6.72 0.57 33.62
CA PRO A 137 5.69 -0.23 34.25
C PRO A 137 5.06 0.65 35.33
N VAL A 138 3.74 0.78 35.27
CA VAL A 138 2.95 1.38 36.35
C VAL A 138 3.23 0.53 37.59
N SER A 139 3.99 1.10 38.53
CA SER A 139 4.24 0.55 39.86
C SER A 139 3.00 0.62 40.73
#